data_AF-A0A1Q7DGH3-F1
#
_entry.id   AF-A0A1Q7DGH3-F1
#
_cell.length_a   1.000
_cell.length_b   1.000
_cell.length_c   1.000
_cell.angle_alpha   90.00
_cell.angle_beta   90.00
_cell.angle_gamma   90.00
#
_symmetry.space_group_name_H-M   'P 1'
#
loop_
_entity.id
_entity.type
_entity.pdbx_description
1 polymer ?
#
loop_
_entity_poly.entity_id
_entity_poly.type
_entity_poly.pdbx_seq_one_letter_code
_entity_poly.pdbx_strand_id
1 'polypeptide(L)'
;MIAMDQRNAGGQSRAPITAQDGWHTYAADHIALLDHLRIDRCHLYGQCIGGSFIMSLLKAQPQRIACAVLAQPIGRVGEMKPGRAARFDAWAKTLGDHPEATEQVLNAFYQNLYGPGFVYSADRAFVSSCRTPCLVLAGNDEAHPFPISEEVAKLLPNAELIPEWKTGAALASAKVRVKEFLSKHTPR
;
A
#
# COMPACT_ATOMS: atom_id res chain seq x y z
N MET A 1 5.83 11.79 -13.31
CA MET A 1 5.53 11.26 -11.97
C MET A 1 4.19 11.82 -11.56
N ILE A 2 3.28 10.97 -11.08
CA ILE A 2 1.97 11.39 -10.57
C ILE A 2 1.97 11.05 -9.08
N ALA A 3 1.57 12.01 -8.27
CA ALA A 3 1.34 11.83 -6.84
C ALA A 3 -0.07 12.34 -6.55
N MET A 4 -0.73 11.69 -5.59
CA MET A 4 -2.06 12.08 -5.16
C MET A 4 -2.12 12.11 -3.64
N ASP A 5 -2.88 13.06 -3.12
CA ASP A 5 -3.32 13.02 -1.74
C ASP A 5 -4.37 11.92 -1.62
N GLN A 6 -4.15 10.98 -0.70
CA GLN A 6 -5.20 10.03 -0.35
C GLN A 6 -6.36 10.78 0.30
N ARG A 7 -7.60 10.33 0.06
CA ARG A 7 -8.78 10.94 0.69
C ARG A 7 -8.59 11.05 2.20
N ASN A 8 -8.89 12.22 2.75
CA ASN A 8 -8.90 12.51 4.18
C ASN A 8 -7.53 12.35 4.88
N ALA A 9 -6.42 12.39 4.14
CA ALA A 9 -5.07 12.15 4.68
C ALA A 9 -4.25 13.43 4.96
N GLY A 10 -4.93 14.55 5.28
CA GLY A 10 -4.29 15.84 5.58
C GLY A 10 -3.88 16.67 4.36
N GLY A 11 -4.14 16.18 3.15
CA GLY A 11 -4.00 16.91 1.89
C GLY A 11 -5.30 17.60 1.46
N GLN A 12 -5.45 17.85 0.15
CA GLN A 12 -6.63 18.52 -0.42
C GLN A 12 -7.76 17.55 -0.82
N SER A 13 -7.46 16.25 -0.97
CA SER A 13 -8.44 15.22 -1.28
C SER A 13 -9.38 14.93 -0.10
N ARG A 14 -10.68 15.01 -0.35
CA ARG A 14 -11.74 14.82 0.66
C ARG A 14 -12.86 13.94 0.09
N ALA A 15 -13.39 13.06 0.93
CA ALA A 15 -14.57 12.25 0.61
C ALA A 15 -15.28 11.81 1.90
N PRO A 16 -16.59 11.54 1.87
CA PRO A 16 -17.28 10.95 3.03
C PRO A 16 -16.61 9.67 3.52
N ILE A 17 -16.69 9.42 4.82
CA ILE A 17 -16.23 8.17 5.44
C ILE A 17 -17.45 7.35 5.85
N THR A 18 -17.49 6.10 5.41
CA THR A 18 -18.60 5.17 5.67
C THR A 18 -18.10 3.89 6.34
N ALA A 19 -19.01 3.18 7.00
CA ALA A 19 -18.69 1.89 7.63
C ALA A 19 -18.32 0.79 6.62
N GLN A 20 -18.61 1.01 5.33
CA GLN A 20 -18.30 0.10 4.24
C GLN A 20 -16.91 0.38 3.66
N ASP A 21 -16.31 1.53 3.94
CA ASP A 21 -15.04 1.89 3.33
C ASP A 21 -13.91 0.95 3.76
N GLY A 22 -12.97 0.74 2.86
CA GLY A 22 -11.80 -0.09 3.10
C GLY A 22 -10.83 0.00 1.94
N TRP A 23 -9.97 -1.00 1.78
CA TRP A 23 -8.95 -0.99 0.72
C TRP A 23 -9.53 -0.87 -0.70
N HIS A 24 -10.71 -1.43 -0.94
CA HIS A 24 -11.39 -1.32 -2.23
C HIS A 24 -11.81 0.12 -2.55
N THR A 25 -12.16 0.93 -1.54
CA THR A 25 -12.47 2.36 -1.69
C THR A 25 -11.26 3.12 -2.22
N TYR A 26 -10.09 2.91 -1.62
CA TYR A 26 -8.84 3.56 -2.06
C TYR A 26 -8.40 3.07 -3.45
N ALA A 27 -8.58 1.78 -3.75
CA ALA A 27 -8.31 1.26 -5.09
C ALA A 27 -9.22 1.91 -6.14
N ALA A 28 -10.50 2.15 -5.82
CA ALA A 28 -11.42 2.85 -6.71
C ALA A 28 -10.97 4.29 -7.00
N ASP A 29 -10.42 5.01 -6.01
CA ASP A 29 -9.83 6.34 -6.25
C ASP A 29 -8.64 6.30 -7.20
N HIS A 30 -7.75 5.32 -7.01
CA HIS A 30 -6.56 5.19 -7.86
C HIS A 30 -6.98 4.88 -9.29
N ILE A 31 -7.96 3.99 -9.49
CA ILE A 31 -8.52 3.66 -10.80
C ILE A 31 -9.17 4.90 -11.42
N ALA A 32 -10.02 5.62 -10.68
CA ALA A 32 -10.69 6.81 -11.18
C ALA A 32 -9.70 7.91 -11.60
N LEU A 33 -8.60 8.08 -10.85
CA LEU A 33 -7.53 9.02 -11.23
C LEU A 33 -6.81 8.58 -12.50
N LEU A 34 -6.48 7.29 -12.64
CA LEU A 34 -5.85 6.77 -13.86
C LEU A 34 -6.76 6.95 -15.08
N ASP A 35 -8.06 6.72 -14.92
CA ASP A 35 -9.04 6.88 -15.99
C ASP A 35 -9.21 8.36 -16.36
N HIS A 36 -9.30 9.27 -15.38
CA HIS A 36 -9.36 10.72 -15.60
C HIS A 36 -8.13 11.24 -16.36
N LEU A 37 -6.94 10.75 -16.01
CA LEU A 37 -5.69 11.11 -16.67
C LEU A 37 -5.44 10.34 -17.98
N ARG A 38 -6.32 9.39 -18.33
CA ARG A 38 -6.21 8.51 -19.51
C ARG A 38 -4.89 7.73 -19.54
N ILE A 39 -4.54 7.11 -18.41
CA ILE A 39 -3.32 6.33 -18.25
C ILE A 39 -3.66 4.85 -18.34
N ASP A 40 -3.34 4.23 -19.48
CA ASP A 40 -3.65 2.81 -19.69
C ASP A 40 -2.72 1.90 -18.89
N ARG A 41 -1.45 2.25 -18.76
CA ARG A 41 -0.47 1.43 -18.05
C ARG A 41 0.60 2.26 -17.36
N CYS A 42 0.93 1.93 -16.11
CA CYS A 42 1.94 2.65 -15.34
C CYS A 42 2.77 1.72 -14.43
N HIS A 43 3.82 2.29 -13.83
CA HIS A 43 4.49 1.69 -12.69
C HIS A 43 3.85 2.20 -11.40
N LEU A 44 3.84 1.36 -10.37
CA LEU A 44 3.46 1.79 -9.03
C LEU A 44 4.69 1.87 -8.13
N TYR A 45 4.73 2.91 -7.29
CA TYR A 45 5.67 3.02 -6.19
C TYR A 45 4.88 3.35 -4.93
N GLY A 46 5.00 2.52 -3.90
CA GLY A 46 4.24 2.65 -2.67
C GLY A 46 5.13 2.43 -1.47
N GLN A 47 5.13 3.38 -0.54
CA GLN A 47 5.88 3.28 0.71
C GLN A 47 4.92 3.06 1.88
N CYS A 48 5.29 2.20 2.85
CA CYS A 48 4.48 1.93 4.04
C CYS A 48 3.09 1.41 3.63
N ILE A 49 2.02 2.17 3.91
CA ILE A 49 0.64 1.87 3.48
C ILE A 49 0.48 1.76 1.96
N GLY A 50 1.39 2.38 1.20
CA GLY A 50 1.43 2.26 -0.25
C GLY A 50 1.56 0.82 -0.75
N GLY A 51 2.14 -0.09 0.04
CA GLY A 51 2.16 -1.51 -0.28
C GLY A 51 0.74 -2.12 -0.35
N SER A 52 -0.13 -1.73 0.58
CA SER A 52 -1.53 -2.20 0.62
C SER A 52 -2.37 -1.61 -0.53
N PHE A 53 -2.10 -0.36 -0.90
CA PHE A 53 -2.69 0.25 -2.10
C PHE A 53 -2.27 -0.49 -3.39
N ILE A 54 -0.97 -0.78 -3.51
CA ILE A 54 -0.44 -1.56 -4.64
C ILE A 54 -1.12 -2.91 -4.74
N MET A 55 -1.22 -3.67 -3.64
CA MET A 55 -1.84 -4.99 -3.63
C MET A 55 -3.32 -4.93 -4.02
N SER A 56 -4.04 -3.91 -3.56
CA SER A 56 -5.44 -3.68 -3.93
C SER A 56 -5.61 -3.40 -5.42
N LEU A 57 -4.74 -2.57 -6.00
CA LEU A 57 -4.79 -2.22 -7.42
C LEU A 57 -4.33 -3.39 -8.31
N LEU A 58 -3.33 -4.17 -7.88
CA LEU A 58 -2.93 -5.42 -8.55
C LEU A 58 -4.05 -6.46 -8.52
N LYS A 59 -4.88 -6.48 -7.47
CA LYS A 59 -6.04 -7.38 -7.38
C LYS A 59 -7.17 -6.94 -8.30
N ALA A 60 -7.39 -5.63 -8.41
CA ALA A 60 -8.49 -5.07 -9.21
C ALA A 60 -8.18 -4.97 -10.70
N GLN A 61 -6.99 -4.49 -11.08
CA GLN A 61 -6.62 -4.18 -12.46
C GLN A 61 -5.13 -4.44 -12.77
N PRO A 62 -4.66 -5.71 -12.66
CA PRO A 62 -3.25 -6.04 -12.88
C PRO A 62 -2.76 -5.67 -14.29
N GLN A 63 -3.64 -5.66 -15.30
CA GLN A 63 -3.33 -5.26 -16.68
C GLN A 63 -2.83 -3.82 -16.81
N ARG A 64 -3.20 -2.94 -15.87
CA ARG A 64 -2.77 -1.53 -15.86
C ARG A 64 -1.37 -1.36 -15.28
N ILE A 65 -0.77 -2.39 -14.68
CA ILE A 65 0.46 -2.27 -13.90
C ILE A 65 1.61 -2.99 -14.61
N ALA A 66 2.62 -2.23 -15.03
CA ALA A 66 3.81 -2.79 -15.68
C ALA A 66 4.81 -3.39 -14.68
N CYS A 67 5.01 -2.73 -13.53
CA CYS A 67 5.70 -3.27 -12.35
C CYS A 67 5.31 -2.47 -11.10
N ALA A 68 5.66 -2.99 -9.92
CA ALA A 68 5.41 -2.32 -8.65
C ALA A 68 6.63 -2.32 -7.73
N VAL A 69 6.85 -1.22 -7.01
CA VAL A 69 7.88 -1.11 -5.98
C VAL A 69 7.19 -0.96 -4.62
N LEU A 70 7.35 -1.96 -3.76
CA LEU A 70 6.82 -1.97 -2.40
C LEU A 70 7.94 -1.61 -1.43
N ALA A 71 8.03 -0.34 -1.06
CA ALA A 71 9.01 0.13 -0.10
C ALA A 71 8.46 0.02 1.32
N GLN A 72 9.11 -0.79 2.15
CA GLN A 72 8.77 -1.06 3.56
C GLN A 72 7.27 -1.34 3.76
N PRO A 73 6.71 -2.36 3.08
CA PRO A 73 5.27 -2.65 3.16
C PRO A 73 4.84 -2.90 4.61
N ILE A 74 3.66 -2.39 4.95
CA ILE A 74 3.02 -2.67 6.24
C ILE A 74 2.29 -4.01 6.22
N GLY A 75 2.08 -4.57 7.40
CA GLY A 75 1.28 -5.77 7.63
C GLY A 75 1.32 -6.13 9.12
N ARG A 76 0.56 -7.16 9.51
CA ARG A 76 0.53 -7.65 10.88
C ARG A 76 1.28 -8.97 11.02
N VAL A 77 2.21 -9.00 11.97
CA VAL A 77 2.81 -10.24 12.48
C VAL A 77 2.08 -10.61 13.78
N GLY A 78 1.51 -11.82 13.81
CA GLY A 78 0.74 -12.31 14.95
C GLY A 78 -0.69 -11.76 15.04
N GLU A 79 -1.25 -11.85 16.24
CA GLU A 79 -2.64 -11.50 16.53
C GLU A 79 -2.91 -9.99 16.50
N MET A 80 -4.16 -9.63 16.19
CA MET A 80 -4.59 -8.23 16.26
C MET A 80 -4.65 -7.77 17.72
N LYS A 81 -3.87 -6.74 18.05
CA LYS A 81 -3.94 -6.09 19.35
C LYS A 81 -5.37 -5.54 19.58
N PRO A 82 -5.90 -5.58 20.81
CA PRO A 82 -7.22 -5.02 21.11
C PRO A 82 -7.22 -3.50 20.90
N GLY A 83 -8.36 -2.98 20.44
CA GLY A 83 -8.54 -1.55 20.18
C GLY A 83 -7.90 -1.05 18.88
N ARG A 84 -7.99 0.26 18.66
CA ARG A 84 -7.40 0.93 17.50
C ARG A 84 -5.96 1.32 17.76
N ALA A 85 -5.16 1.38 16.70
CA ALA A 85 -3.80 1.88 16.78
C ALA A 85 -3.80 3.38 17.11
N ALA A 86 -2.91 3.82 17.99
CA ALA A 86 -2.82 5.22 18.41
C ALA A 86 -2.68 6.21 17.24
N ARG A 87 -2.02 5.82 16.13
CA ARG A 87 -1.91 6.63 14.92
C ARG A 87 -3.26 6.82 14.21
N PHE A 88 -4.10 5.79 14.21
CA PHE A 88 -5.45 5.88 13.66
C PHE A 88 -6.32 6.80 14.52
N ASP A 89 -6.25 6.69 15.85
CA ASP A 89 -7.00 7.58 16.75
C ASP A 89 -6.52 9.03 16.67
N ALA A 90 -5.21 9.25 16.47
CA ALA A 90 -4.67 10.58 16.23
C ALA A 90 -5.19 11.17 14.92
N TRP A 91 -5.27 10.39 13.85
CA TRP A 91 -5.90 10.78 12.59
C TRP A 91 -7.41 11.04 12.74
N ALA A 92 -8.13 10.17 13.44
CA ALA A 92 -9.57 10.34 13.67
C ALA A 92 -9.91 11.68 14.36
N LYS A 93 -9.05 12.14 15.27
CA LYS A 93 -9.21 13.45 15.94
C LYS A 93 -9.08 14.64 14.99
N THR A 94 -8.49 14.49 13.80
CA THR A 94 -8.39 15.58 12.83
C THR A 94 -9.64 15.72 11.96
N LEU A 95 -10.59 14.78 12.04
CA LEU A 95 -11.80 14.71 11.22
C LEU A 95 -12.94 15.60 11.75
N GLY A 96 -12.61 16.77 12.31
CA GLY A 96 -13.60 17.67 12.94
C GLY A 96 -14.67 18.21 11.99
N ASP A 97 -14.45 18.09 10.68
CA ASP A 97 -15.34 18.48 9.59
C ASP A 97 -16.05 17.29 8.91
N HIS A 98 -15.95 16.08 9.47
CA HIS A 98 -16.65 14.87 9.01
C HIS A 98 -17.68 14.41 10.06
N PRO A 99 -18.88 15.02 10.12
CA PRO A 99 -19.90 14.62 11.09
C PRO A 99 -20.39 13.17 10.90
N GLU A 100 -20.23 12.60 9.70
CA GLU A 100 -20.55 11.21 9.40
C GLU A 100 -19.54 10.21 9.99
N ALA A 101 -18.31 10.65 10.31
CA ALA A 101 -17.23 9.82 10.87
C ALA A 101 -17.44 9.55 12.37
N THR A 102 -18.62 9.02 12.71
CA THR A 102 -18.96 8.60 14.07
C THR A 102 -18.03 7.49 14.56
N GLU A 103 -17.96 7.30 15.88
CA GLU A 103 -17.14 6.25 16.49
C GLU A 103 -17.51 4.84 15.96
N GLN A 104 -18.80 4.59 15.67
CA GLN A 104 -19.25 3.35 15.04
C GLN A 104 -18.68 3.18 13.62
N VAL A 105 -18.74 4.24 12.81
CA VAL A 105 -18.19 4.24 11.44
C VAL A 105 -16.69 4.05 11.46
N LEU A 106 -15.96 4.76 12.33
CA LEU A 106 -14.51 4.66 12.46
C LEU A 106 -14.07 3.28 12.94
N ASN A 107 -14.84 2.63 13.82
CA ASN A 107 -14.57 1.26 14.24
C ASN A 107 -14.73 0.26 13.09
N ALA A 108 -15.81 0.36 12.32
CA ALA A 108 -16.01 -0.49 11.14
C ALA A 108 -14.90 -0.24 10.10
N PHE A 109 -14.60 1.03 9.82
CA PHE A 109 -13.56 1.43 8.88
C PHE A 109 -12.17 0.89 9.30
N TYR A 110 -11.83 1.00 10.59
CA TYR A 110 -10.60 0.43 11.13
C TYR A 110 -10.54 -1.09 10.94
N GLN A 111 -11.63 -1.80 11.20
CA GLN A 111 -11.68 -3.25 10.97
C GLN A 111 -11.52 -3.62 9.50
N ASN A 112 -12.15 -2.87 8.59
CA ASN A 112 -12.00 -3.10 7.15
C ASN A 112 -10.57 -2.87 6.66
N LEU A 113 -9.85 -1.91 7.26
CA LEU A 113 -8.45 -1.65 6.93
C LEU A 113 -7.51 -2.66 7.58
N TYR A 114 -7.59 -2.87 8.88
CA TYR A 114 -6.54 -3.60 9.61
C TYR A 114 -6.90 -5.04 9.94
N GLY A 115 -8.19 -5.40 9.94
CA GLY A 115 -8.67 -6.76 10.21
C GLY A 115 -7.97 -7.85 9.39
N PRO A 116 -7.82 -7.72 8.06
CA PRO A 116 -7.26 -8.78 7.21
C PRO A 116 -5.80 -9.20 7.55
N GLY A 117 -5.04 -8.31 8.18
CA GLY A 117 -3.72 -8.63 8.77
C GLY A 117 -2.56 -8.75 7.78
N PHE A 118 -2.58 -9.72 6.87
CA PHE A 118 -1.48 -9.90 5.91
C PHE A 118 -1.52 -8.79 4.85
N VAL A 119 -0.45 -7.98 4.76
CA VAL A 119 -0.37 -6.74 3.96
C VAL A 119 -1.62 -5.85 4.01
N TYR A 120 -2.47 -6.07 5.02
CA TYR A 120 -3.82 -5.56 5.26
C TYR A 120 -4.86 -5.68 4.14
N SER A 121 -4.48 -5.88 2.88
CA SER A 121 -5.34 -5.69 1.70
C SER A 121 -5.49 -6.94 0.83
N ALA A 122 -4.68 -7.96 1.07
CA ALA A 122 -4.68 -9.20 0.30
C ALA A 122 -4.27 -10.39 1.16
N ASP A 123 -4.72 -11.58 0.80
CA ASP A 123 -4.27 -12.82 1.41
C ASP A 123 -3.04 -13.39 0.68
N ARG A 124 -2.42 -14.40 1.30
CA ARG A 124 -1.23 -15.08 0.76
C ARG A 124 -1.51 -15.77 -0.57
N ALA A 125 -2.71 -16.31 -0.76
CA ALA A 125 -3.08 -17.02 -1.98
C ALA A 125 -3.10 -16.06 -3.17
N PHE A 126 -3.67 -14.87 -3.01
CA PHE A 126 -3.61 -13.81 -4.00
C PHE A 126 -2.17 -13.40 -4.29
N VAL A 127 -1.36 -13.11 -3.26
CA VAL A 127 0.02 -12.66 -3.45
C VAL A 127 0.84 -13.70 -4.22
N SER A 128 0.66 -15.00 -3.94
CA SER A 128 1.29 -16.08 -4.70
C SER A 128 0.83 -16.21 -6.16
N SER A 129 -0.36 -15.71 -6.48
CA SER A 129 -0.88 -15.70 -7.86
C SER A 129 -0.44 -14.49 -8.69
N CYS A 130 0.06 -13.43 -8.04
CA CYS A 130 0.34 -12.16 -8.70
C CYS A 130 1.57 -12.26 -9.62
N ARG A 131 1.36 -12.12 -10.93
CA ARG A 131 2.45 -12.23 -11.93
C ARG A 131 3.17 -10.92 -12.22
N THR A 132 2.67 -9.79 -11.73
CA THR A 132 3.30 -8.49 -11.96
C THR A 132 4.69 -8.45 -11.31
N PRO A 133 5.74 -8.01 -12.03
CA PRO A 133 7.07 -7.87 -11.44
C PRO A 133 7.05 -6.90 -10.27
N CYS A 134 7.66 -7.30 -9.15
CA CYS A 134 7.68 -6.52 -7.92
C CYS A 134 9.11 -6.35 -7.38
N LEU A 135 9.43 -5.16 -6.89
CA LEU A 135 10.64 -4.93 -6.10
C LEU A 135 10.22 -4.58 -4.68
N VAL A 136 10.62 -5.39 -3.71
CA VAL A 136 10.34 -5.19 -2.29
C VAL A 136 11.58 -4.62 -1.62
N LEU A 137 11.47 -3.43 -1.02
CA LEU A 137 12.52 -2.88 -0.17
C LEU A 137 12.10 -3.11 1.28
N ALA A 138 12.88 -3.83 2.07
CA ALA A 138 12.40 -4.34 3.35
C ALA A 138 12.18 -3.24 4.42
N GLY A 139 11.14 -3.41 5.24
CA GLY A 139 11.02 -2.69 6.50
C GLY A 139 11.98 -3.24 7.56
N ASN A 140 12.26 -2.45 8.61
CA ASN A 140 13.17 -2.83 9.69
C ASN A 140 12.75 -2.28 11.06
N ASP A 141 11.46 -1.97 11.26
CA ASP A 141 10.91 -1.47 12.53
C ASP A 141 9.53 -2.08 12.84
N GLU A 142 8.92 -1.74 13.98
CA GLU A 142 7.63 -2.32 14.40
C GLU A 142 6.47 -1.98 13.44
N ALA A 143 6.46 -0.78 12.86
CA ALA A 143 5.43 -0.36 11.91
C ALA A 143 5.64 -0.99 10.53
N HIS A 144 6.90 -1.30 10.20
CA HIS A 144 7.33 -1.90 8.95
C HIS A 144 8.11 -3.20 9.23
N PRO A 145 7.42 -4.26 9.68
CA PRO A 145 8.09 -5.49 10.12
C PRO A 145 8.81 -6.18 8.96
N PHE A 146 10.11 -6.45 9.13
CA PHE A 146 10.91 -7.20 8.16
C PHE A 146 10.25 -8.53 7.73
N PRO A 147 9.66 -9.35 8.65
CA PRO A 147 8.99 -10.60 8.26
C PRO A 147 7.89 -10.42 7.21
N ILE A 148 7.16 -9.30 7.21
CA ILE A 148 6.15 -9.04 6.17
C ILE A 148 6.81 -8.78 4.82
N SER A 149 7.90 -8.00 4.80
CA SER A 149 8.63 -7.74 3.56
C SER A 149 9.23 -9.03 2.98
N GLU A 150 9.80 -9.85 3.86
CA GLU A 150 10.40 -11.13 3.49
C GLU A 150 9.36 -12.12 2.97
N GLU A 151 8.22 -12.26 3.66
CA GLU A 151 7.15 -13.15 3.25
C GLU A 151 6.50 -12.73 1.92
N VAL A 152 6.25 -11.43 1.73
CA VAL A 152 5.73 -10.90 0.46
C VAL A 152 6.68 -11.21 -0.69
N ALA A 153 7.98 -10.98 -0.52
CA ALA A 153 8.98 -11.28 -1.55
C ALA A 153 9.11 -12.78 -1.83
N LYS A 154 8.96 -13.64 -0.82
CA LYS A 154 8.94 -15.11 -0.98
C LYS A 154 7.71 -15.60 -1.73
N LEU A 155 6.55 -15.00 -1.49
CA LEU A 155 5.29 -15.44 -2.10
C LEU A 155 5.14 -14.94 -3.55
N LEU A 156 5.59 -13.73 -3.86
CA LEU A 156 5.50 -13.15 -5.21
C LEU A 156 6.41 -13.90 -6.20
N PRO A 157 5.86 -14.53 -7.26
CA PRO A 157 6.64 -15.32 -8.22
C PRO A 157 7.74 -14.55 -8.96
N ASN A 158 7.57 -13.24 -9.14
CA ASN A 158 8.46 -12.38 -9.92
C ASN A 158 9.00 -11.21 -9.06
N ALA A 159 9.35 -11.49 -7.80
CA ALA A 159 9.85 -10.49 -6.88
C ALA A 159 11.38 -10.47 -6.74
N GLU A 160 11.89 -9.27 -6.47
CA GLU A 160 13.22 -9.04 -5.95
C GLU A 160 13.13 -8.42 -4.55
N LEU A 161 14.07 -8.75 -3.65
CA LEU A 161 14.12 -8.22 -2.30
C LEU A 161 15.41 -7.43 -2.08
N ILE A 162 15.30 -6.21 -1.56
CA ILE A 162 16.40 -5.41 -1.03
C ILE A 162 16.25 -5.37 0.50
N PRO A 163 17.03 -6.14 1.27
CA PRO A 163 16.87 -6.24 2.73
C PRO A 163 17.33 -4.98 3.47
N GLU A 164 18.34 -4.28 2.95
CA GLU A 164 18.90 -3.07 3.56
C GLU A 164 19.00 -1.95 2.55
N TRP A 165 18.43 -0.79 2.88
CA TRP A 165 18.37 0.36 1.95
C TRP A 165 18.19 1.73 2.62
N LYS A 166 18.16 1.80 3.95
CA LYS A 166 17.70 3.01 4.67
C LYS A 166 18.72 4.15 4.68
N THR A 167 20.00 3.84 4.77
CA THR A 167 21.06 4.83 4.99
C THR A 167 22.34 4.47 4.23
N GLY A 168 23.28 5.41 4.14
CA GLY A 168 24.63 5.19 3.65
C GLY A 168 24.71 4.57 2.24
N ALA A 169 25.68 3.68 2.06
CA ALA A 169 25.92 2.98 0.80
C ALA A 169 24.73 2.12 0.36
N ALA A 170 24.02 1.50 1.30
CA ALA A 170 22.83 0.68 1.01
C ALA A 170 21.71 1.52 0.36
N LEU A 171 21.46 2.74 0.86
CA LEU A 171 20.51 3.67 0.24
C LEU A 171 20.94 4.09 -1.17
N ALA A 172 22.24 4.36 -1.36
CA ALA A 172 22.77 4.72 -2.67
C ALA A 172 22.56 3.57 -3.69
N SER A 173 22.92 2.34 -3.32
CA SER A 173 22.72 1.15 -4.16
C SER A 173 21.24 0.87 -4.44
N ALA A 174 20.37 0.99 -3.44
CA ALA A 174 18.94 0.79 -3.61
C ALA A 174 18.32 1.81 -4.60
N LYS A 175 18.74 3.07 -4.56
CA LYS A 175 18.28 4.10 -5.52
C LYS A 175 18.66 3.73 -6.96
N VAL A 176 19.86 3.21 -7.17
CA VAL A 176 20.31 2.73 -8.50
C VAL A 176 19.45 1.53 -8.92
N ARG A 177 19.32 0.53 -8.06
CA ARG A 177 18.55 -0.69 -8.34
C ARG A 177 17.09 -0.39 -8.66
N VAL A 178 16.43 0.52 -7.93
CA VAL A 178 15.04 0.93 -8.21
C VAL A 178 14.93 1.55 -9.61
N LYS A 179 15.86 2.42 -10.01
CA LYS A 179 15.86 3.03 -11.36
C LYS A 179 16.05 1.99 -12.46
N GLU A 180 16.94 1.04 -12.25
CA GLU A 180 17.17 -0.08 -13.19
C GLU A 180 15.94 -0.98 -13.29
N PHE A 181 15.30 -1.28 -12.16
CA PHE A 181 14.09 -2.11 -12.12
C PHE A 181 12.95 -1.44 -12.90
N LEU A 182 12.66 -0.17 -12.63
CA LEU A 182 11.64 0.58 -13.35
C LEU A 182 11.97 0.64 -14.85
N SER A 183 13.21 0.97 -15.22
CA SER A 183 13.66 1.03 -16.62
C SER A 183 13.50 -0.31 -17.35
N LYS A 184 13.85 -1.43 -16.70
CA LYS A 184 13.70 -2.79 -17.26
C LYS A 184 12.25 -3.14 -17.57
N HIS A 185 11.30 -2.59 -16.80
CA HIS A 185 9.87 -2.89 -16.89
C HIS A 185 9.05 -1.77 -17.52
N THR A 186 9.67 -0.72 -18.06
CA THR A 186 8.96 0.28 -18.87
C THR A 186 8.48 -0.39 -20.16
N PRO A 187 7.17 -0.41 -20.46
CA PRO A 187 6.67 -0.87 -21.75
C PRO A 187 7.35 -0.08 -22.88
N ARG A 188 7.84 -0.78 -23.91
CA ARG A 188 8.41 -0.16 -25.12
C ARG A 188 7.31 0.22 -26.09
#